data_AF-A0A7X6V9P3-F1
#
_entry.id   AF-A0A7X6V9P3-F1
#
_cell.length_a   1.000
_cell.length_b   1.000
_cell.length_c   1.000
_cell.angle_alpha   90.00
_cell.angle_beta   90.00
_cell.angle_gamma   90.00
#
_symmetry.space_group_name_H-M   'P 1'
#
loop_
_entity.id
_entity.type
_entity.pdbx_description
1 polymer ?
#
loop_
_entity_poly.entity_id
_entity_poly.type
_entity_poly.pdbx_seq_one_letter_code
_entity_poly.pdbx_strand_id
1 'polypeptide(L)'
;NIKKQQGLGYALSTIGWLVLIIGSGAFFGLKKVGVIADPLATTLLYVILGIAGVLILVLNNPKRNPLINIGAGLWDVYGMATGLLGDLLSYIRLFALGVSTAILGGVFNSLALNMKPDIPVLGPLVMIIILLIGHGITLFMACLGAFVHPIRLTFVEFYKNAGFTGGGKPYTPFQEHIAKS
;
A
#
# COMPACT_ATOMS: atom_id res chain seq x y z
N ASN A 1 -20.55 -21.25 -7.78
CA ASN A 1 -21.36 -20.07 -8.16
C ASN A 1 -20.54 -18.77 -8.07
N ILE A 2 -19.31 -18.71 -8.60
CA ILE A 2 -18.28 -17.72 -8.18
C ILE A 2 -17.71 -16.89 -9.36
N LYS A 3 -18.46 -16.70 -10.45
CA LYS A 3 -18.14 -15.65 -11.44
C LYS A 3 -19.43 -15.11 -12.04
N LYS A 4 -20.12 -14.25 -11.30
CA LYS A 4 -21.07 -13.31 -11.91
C LYS A 4 -20.28 -12.04 -12.18
N GLN A 5 -19.74 -11.90 -13.40
CA GLN A 5 -19.19 -10.63 -13.85
C GLN A 5 -20.29 -9.59 -13.74
N GLN A 6 -20.16 -8.68 -12.77
CA GLN A 6 -21.05 -7.54 -12.69
C GLN A 6 -20.65 -6.61 -13.85
N GLY A 7 -21.62 -6.34 -14.74
CA GLY A 7 -21.37 -5.71 -16.04
C GLY A 7 -20.82 -4.28 -15.95
N LEU A 8 -20.55 -3.68 -17.11
CA LEU A 8 -19.95 -2.34 -17.29
C LEU A 8 -20.53 -1.24 -16.38
N GLY A 9 -21.79 -1.35 -15.98
CA GLY A 9 -22.44 -0.46 -15.01
C GLY A 9 -21.71 -0.32 -13.67
N TYR A 10 -21.13 -1.41 -13.14
CA TYR A 10 -20.37 -1.39 -11.89
C TYR A 10 -18.93 -0.90 -12.06
N ALA A 11 -18.41 -0.90 -13.30
CA ALA A 11 -17.06 -0.40 -13.61
C ALA A 11 -17.01 1.13 -13.73
N LEU A 12 -18.14 1.81 -13.93
CA LEU A 12 -18.21 3.28 -14.01
C LEU A 12 -17.72 3.97 -12.72
N SER A 13 -18.01 3.40 -11.55
CA SER A 13 -17.55 3.92 -10.26
C SER A 13 -16.02 3.81 -10.12
N THR A 14 -15.44 2.67 -10.53
CA THR A 14 -13.99 2.46 -10.54
C THR A 14 -13.28 3.40 -11.54
N ILE A 15 -13.87 3.61 -12.72
CA ILE A 15 -13.36 4.57 -13.72
C ILE A 15 -13.43 6.01 -13.18
N GLY A 16 -14.51 6.37 -12.47
CA GLY A 16 -14.66 7.67 -11.81
C GLY A 16 -13.56 7.94 -10.78
N TRP A 17 -13.22 6.94 -9.97
CA TRP A 17 -12.09 7.02 -9.04
C TRP A 17 -10.73 7.15 -9.72
N LEU A 18 -10.54 6.45 -10.84
CA LEU A 18 -9.31 6.51 -11.64
C LEU A 18 -9.12 7.92 -12.23
N VAL A 19 -10.20 8.50 -12.77
CA VAL A 19 -10.24 9.89 -13.27
C VAL A 19 -10.03 10.90 -12.15
N LEU A 20 -10.60 10.68 -10.96
CA LEU A 20 -10.42 11.57 -9.81
C LEU A 20 -8.96 11.58 -9.35
N ILE A 21 -8.37 10.40 -9.11
CA ILE A 21 -7.00 10.28 -8.58
C ILE A 21 -5.97 10.78 -9.60
N ILE A 22 -6.06 10.33 -10.86
CA ILE A 22 -5.08 10.70 -11.90
C ILE A 22 -5.30 12.13 -12.37
N GLY A 23 -6.56 12.58 -12.53
CA GLY A 23 -6.88 13.94 -12.92
C GLY A 23 -6.43 14.97 -11.87
N SER A 24 -6.68 14.69 -10.58
CA SER A 24 -6.25 15.58 -9.49
C SER A 24 -4.73 15.55 -9.28
N GLY A 25 -4.10 14.38 -9.43
CA GLY A 25 -2.65 14.22 -9.33
C GLY A 25 -1.89 14.91 -10.45
N ALA A 26 -2.33 14.74 -11.70
CA ALA A 26 -1.79 15.44 -12.86
C ALA A 26 -1.95 16.95 -12.71
N PHE A 27 -3.11 17.42 -12.26
CA PHE A 27 -3.33 18.83 -11.98
C PHE A 27 -2.33 19.41 -10.95
N PHE A 28 -2.13 18.71 -9.83
CA PHE A 28 -1.19 19.16 -8.79
C PHE A 28 0.25 19.19 -9.30
N GLY A 29 0.63 18.23 -10.15
CA GLY A 29 1.92 18.19 -10.84
C GLY A 29 2.11 19.33 -11.83
N LEU A 30 1.14 19.56 -12.72
CA LEU A 30 1.15 20.65 -13.70
C LEU A 30 1.14 22.04 -13.03
N LYS A 31 0.48 22.19 -11.88
CA LYS A 31 0.52 23.41 -11.06
C LYS A 31 1.91 23.65 -10.46
N LYS A 32 2.57 22.61 -9.93
CA LYS A 32 3.94 22.73 -9.39
C LYS A 32 4.99 23.05 -10.46
N VAL A 33 4.77 22.63 -11.70
CA VAL A 33 5.67 22.90 -12.84
C VAL A 33 5.42 24.28 -13.47
N GLY A 34 4.39 25.02 -13.03
CA GLY A 34 4.16 26.42 -13.43
C GLY A 34 3.63 26.62 -14.86
N VAL A 35 3.11 25.56 -15.49
CA VAL A 35 2.68 25.56 -16.90
C VAL A 35 1.27 26.13 -17.10
N ILE A 36 0.49 26.34 -16.02
CA ILE A 36 -0.92 26.76 -16.09
C ILE A 36 -1.16 28.04 -15.27
N ALA A 37 -1.85 29.02 -15.87
CA ALA A 37 -2.32 30.23 -15.18
C ALA A 37 -3.37 29.90 -14.09
N ASP A 38 -3.23 30.53 -12.91
CA ASP A 38 -4.03 30.28 -11.70
C ASP A 38 -5.57 30.21 -11.88
N PRO A 39 -6.20 31.03 -12.76
CA PRO A 39 -7.66 30.97 -12.96
C PRO A 39 -8.10 29.72 -13.72
N LEU A 40 -7.41 29.38 -14.82
CA LEU A 40 -7.71 28.21 -15.67
C LEU A 40 -7.45 26.91 -14.92
N ALA A 41 -6.41 26.91 -14.08
CA ALA A 41 -6.07 25.77 -13.26
C ALA A 41 -7.23 25.45 -12.28
N THR A 42 -7.75 26.47 -11.61
CA THR A 42 -8.83 26.32 -10.63
C THR A 42 -10.13 25.82 -11.29
N THR A 43 -10.50 26.34 -12.46
CA THR A 43 -11.67 25.87 -13.22
C THR A 43 -11.53 24.42 -13.69
N LEU A 44 -10.36 24.01 -14.17
CA LEU A 44 -10.11 22.62 -14.58
C LEU A 44 -10.27 21.63 -13.42
N LEU A 45 -9.79 21.98 -12.23
CA LEU A 45 -9.94 21.13 -11.04
C LEU A 45 -11.41 20.99 -10.62
N TYR A 46 -12.20 22.07 -10.68
CA TYR A 46 -13.64 21.99 -10.41
C TYR A 46 -14.41 21.17 -11.45
N VAL A 47 -14.02 21.23 -12.73
CA VAL A 47 -14.61 20.38 -13.79
C VAL A 47 -14.25 18.91 -13.59
N ILE A 48 -13.01 18.60 -13.25
CA ILE A 48 -12.57 17.22 -12.95
C ILE A 48 -13.29 16.67 -11.71
N LEU A 49 -13.40 17.47 -10.64
CA LEU A 49 -14.15 17.10 -9.44
C LEU A 49 -15.65 16.95 -9.72
N GLY A 50 -16.22 17.80 -10.58
CA GLY A 50 -17.63 17.71 -10.98
C GLY A 50 -17.92 16.43 -11.78
N ILE A 51 -17.08 16.11 -12.77
CA ILE A 51 -17.21 14.90 -13.59
C ILE A 51 -17.00 13.64 -12.73
N ALA A 52 -15.97 13.64 -11.87
CA ALA A 52 -15.72 12.53 -10.96
C ALA A 52 -16.86 12.37 -9.94
N GLY A 53 -17.37 13.47 -9.38
CA GLY A 53 -18.50 13.47 -8.45
C GLY A 53 -19.78 12.94 -9.07
N VAL A 54 -20.09 13.30 -10.32
CA VAL A 54 -21.24 12.78 -11.06
C VAL A 54 -21.08 11.29 -11.39
N LEU A 55 -19.88 10.87 -11.82
CA LEU A 55 -19.60 9.47 -12.12
C LEU A 55 -19.67 8.57 -10.87
N ILE A 56 -19.22 9.06 -9.72
CA ILE A 56 -19.16 8.30 -8.46
C ILE A 56 -20.50 8.33 -7.71
N LEU A 57 -21.18 9.48 -7.63
CA LEU A 57 -22.39 9.63 -6.80
C LEU A 57 -23.69 9.42 -7.58
N VAL A 58 -23.74 9.76 -8.87
CA VAL A 58 -24.99 9.72 -9.66
C VAL A 58 -25.06 8.47 -10.54
N LEU A 59 -23.95 8.06 -11.16
CA LEU A 59 -23.89 6.97 -12.16
C LEU A 59 -23.48 5.60 -11.61
N ASN A 60 -23.33 5.44 -10.29
CA ASN A 60 -22.93 4.17 -9.67
C ASN A 60 -23.88 2.99 -9.96
N ASN A 61 -25.18 3.25 -10.17
CA ASN A 61 -26.14 2.24 -10.63
C ASN A 61 -27.27 2.88 -11.46
N PRO A 62 -27.31 2.68 -12.80
CA PRO A 62 -28.35 3.24 -13.67
C PRO A 62 -29.80 2.78 -13.41
N LYS A 63 -30.04 1.81 -12.50
CA LYS A 63 -31.36 1.20 -12.23
C LYS A 63 -31.99 1.57 -10.87
N ARG A 64 -31.40 2.47 -10.07
CA ARG A 64 -31.91 2.85 -8.73
C ARG A 64 -32.23 4.35 -8.63
N ASN A 65 -33.15 4.70 -7.73
CA ASN A 65 -33.54 6.09 -7.46
C ASN A 65 -32.30 6.98 -7.17
N PRO A 66 -32.22 8.20 -7.75
CA PRO A 66 -31.06 9.09 -7.62
C PRO A 66 -30.64 9.35 -6.15
N LEU A 67 -31.61 9.46 -5.24
CA LEU A 67 -31.35 9.73 -3.82
C LEU A 67 -30.69 8.54 -3.10
N ILE A 68 -31.07 7.30 -3.46
CA ILE A 68 -30.47 6.07 -2.93
C ILE A 68 -29.09 5.85 -3.56
N ASN A 69 -28.90 6.26 -4.82
CA ASN A 69 -27.60 6.22 -5.49
C ASN A 69 -26.57 7.14 -4.85
N ILE A 70 -26.96 8.35 -4.43
CA ILE A 70 -26.04 9.28 -3.73
C ILE A 70 -25.61 8.68 -2.38
N GLY A 71 -26.54 8.11 -1.61
CA GLY A 71 -26.23 7.44 -0.35
C GLY A 71 -25.32 6.21 -0.52
N ALA A 72 -25.59 5.38 -1.54
CA ALA A 72 -24.73 4.24 -1.88
C ALA A 72 -23.35 4.68 -2.41
N GLY A 73 -23.29 5.74 -3.22
CA GLY A 73 -22.04 6.31 -3.72
C GLY A 73 -21.17 6.89 -2.60
N LEU A 74 -21.76 7.56 -1.60
CA LEU A 74 -21.05 8.01 -0.40
C LEU A 74 -20.47 6.84 0.41
N TRP A 75 -21.24 5.75 0.54
CA TRP A 75 -20.76 4.54 1.21
C TRP A 75 -19.60 3.88 0.45
N ASP A 76 -19.69 3.80 -0.87
CA ASP A 76 -18.62 3.29 -1.72
C ASP A 76 -17.38 4.20 -1.66
N VAL A 77 -17.57 5.52 -1.55
CA VAL A 77 -16.47 6.47 -1.34
C VAL A 77 -15.76 6.19 -0.02
N TYR A 78 -16.52 5.95 1.06
CA TYR A 78 -15.95 5.60 2.36
C TYR A 78 -15.18 4.27 2.29
N GLY A 79 -15.77 3.24 1.66
CA GLY A 79 -15.11 1.94 1.48
C GLY A 79 -13.83 2.03 0.65
N MET A 80 -13.86 2.80 -0.44
CA MET A 80 -12.69 2.99 -1.30
C MET A 80 -11.60 3.84 -0.61
N ALA A 81 -11.97 4.92 0.06
CA ALA A 81 -11.02 5.77 0.77
C ALA A 81 -10.32 5.02 1.91
N THR A 82 -11.07 4.24 2.69
CA THR A 82 -10.49 3.39 3.74
C THR A 82 -9.62 2.28 3.18
N GLY A 83 -9.98 1.69 2.03
CA GLY A 83 -9.15 0.74 1.29
C GLY A 83 -7.81 1.34 0.84
N LEU A 84 -7.85 2.50 0.17
CA LEU A 84 -6.64 3.21 -0.29
C LEU A 84 -5.74 3.63 0.89
N LEU A 85 -6.33 4.09 1.99
CA LEU A 85 -5.58 4.39 3.21
C LEU A 85 -4.96 3.14 3.82
N GLY A 86 -5.66 2.00 3.79
CA GLY A 86 -5.12 0.70 4.19
C GLY A 86 -3.89 0.30 3.36
N ASP A 87 -3.99 0.44 2.03
CA ASP A 87 -2.86 0.19 1.12
C ASP A 87 -1.68 1.12 1.44
N LEU A 88 -1.93 2.42 1.60
CA LEU A 88 -0.87 3.39 1.91
C LEU A 88 -0.21 3.11 3.27
N LEU A 89 -0.98 2.72 4.28
CA LEU A 89 -0.47 2.38 5.61
C LEU A 89 0.38 1.10 5.58
N SER A 90 0.07 0.17 4.66
CA SER A 90 0.92 -0.99 4.38
C SER A 90 2.29 -0.58 3.84
N TYR A 91 2.36 0.39 2.92
CA TYR A 91 3.63 0.88 2.36
C TYR A 91 4.44 1.73 3.34
N ILE A 92 3.79 2.58 4.15
CA ILE A 92 4.47 3.38 5.19
C ILE A 92 5.27 2.48 6.14
N ARG A 93 4.78 1.27 6.41
CA ARG A 93 5.43 0.31 7.29
C ARG A 93 6.82 -0.10 6.79
N LEU A 94 6.94 -0.41 5.50
CA LEU A 94 8.23 -0.76 4.87
C LEU A 94 9.17 0.46 4.82
N PHE A 95 8.60 1.64 4.55
CA PHE A 95 9.35 2.89 4.59
C PHE A 95 9.92 3.17 6.00
N ALA A 96 9.10 3.04 7.05
CA ALA A 96 9.51 3.24 8.44
C ALA A 96 10.61 2.26 8.87
N LEU A 97 10.52 0.99 8.43
CA LEU A 97 11.59 0.01 8.65
C LEU A 97 12.90 0.45 8.01
N GLY A 98 12.87 0.90 6.75
CA GLY A 98 14.05 1.39 6.04
C GLY A 98 14.69 2.62 6.70
N VAL A 99 13.88 3.59 7.12
CA VAL A 99 14.35 4.78 7.84
C VAL A 99 15.01 4.40 9.18
N SER A 100 14.40 3.49 9.94
CA SER A 100 14.95 3.01 11.21
C SER A 100 16.31 2.33 11.03
N THR A 101 16.44 1.46 10.02
CA THR A 101 17.71 0.80 9.68
C THR A 101 18.80 1.80 9.28
N ALA A 102 18.45 2.82 8.48
CA ALA A 102 19.39 3.87 8.08
C ALA A 102 19.91 4.68 9.29
N ILE A 103 19.02 5.03 10.22
CA ILE A 103 19.39 5.71 11.47
C ILE A 103 20.32 4.84 12.32
N LEU A 104 19.99 3.55 12.49
CA LEU A 104 20.80 2.61 13.26
C LEU A 104 22.23 2.48 12.68
N GLY A 105 22.36 2.39 11.35
CA GLY A 105 23.65 2.41 10.67
C GLY A 105 24.45 3.69 10.93
N GLY A 106 23.77 4.85 10.94
CA GLY A 106 24.37 6.13 11.32
C GLY A 106 24.88 6.17 12.78
N VAL A 107 24.15 5.54 13.70
CA VAL A 107 24.57 5.39 15.11
C VAL A 107 25.82 4.53 15.22
N PHE A 108 25.90 3.40 14.52
CA PHE A 108 27.11 2.57 14.51
C PHE A 108 28.32 3.27 13.88
N ASN A 109 28.08 4.07 12.83
CA ASN A 109 29.15 4.90 12.24
C ASN A 109 29.68 5.92 13.26
N SER A 110 28.77 6.58 13.98
CA SER A 110 29.13 7.52 15.05
C SER A 110 29.87 6.80 16.19
N LEU A 111 29.43 5.60 16.58
CA LEU A 111 30.10 4.79 17.60
C LEU A 111 31.54 4.42 17.17
N ALA A 112 31.72 3.97 15.94
CA ALA A 112 33.04 3.59 15.40
C ALA A 112 34.01 4.78 15.34
N LEU A 113 33.50 5.97 14.99
CA LEU A 113 34.31 7.20 14.97
C LEU A 113 34.69 7.68 16.38
N ASN A 114 33.78 7.60 17.34
CA ASN A 114 34.01 8.06 18.72
C ASN A 114 34.85 7.07 19.56
N MET A 115 34.84 5.77 19.22
CA MET A 115 35.61 4.74 19.94
C MET A 115 36.98 4.45 19.33
N LYS A 116 37.36 5.10 18.24
CA LYS A 116 38.65 4.93 17.56
C LYS A 116 39.80 5.45 18.45
N PRO A 117 40.80 4.63 18.81
CA PRO A 117 42.03 5.13 19.45
C PRO A 117 42.84 6.03 18.52
N ASP A 118 43.51 7.06 19.04
CA ASP A 118 44.39 7.98 18.29
C ASP A 118 45.70 7.35 17.79
N ILE A 119 45.83 6.03 17.88
CA ILE A 119 46.99 5.28 17.41
C ILE A 119 46.85 5.04 15.90
N PRO A 120 47.83 5.44 15.05
CA PRO A 120 47.71 5.42 13.59
C PRO A 120 47.35 4.05 12.98
N VAL A 121 47.74 2.96 13.65
CA VAL A 121 47.55 1.58 13.16
C VAL A 121 46.41 0.86 13.90
N LEU A 122 46.23 1.11 15.20
CA LEU A 122 45.20 0.44 16.00
C LEU A 122 43.81 1.08 15.80
N GLY A 123 43.77 2.39 15.51
CA GLY A 123 42.54 3.13 15.23
C GLY A 123 41.69 2.54 14.10
N PRO A 124 42.26 2.37 12.89
CA PRO A 124 41.53 1.80 11.75
C PRO A 124 41.07 0.36 11.98
N LEU A 125 41.86 -0.45 12.68
CA LEU A 125 41.52 -1.85 12.97
C LEU A 125 40.27 -1.96 13.86
N VAL A 126 40.22 -1.19 14.95
CA VAL A 126 39.08 -1.17 15.88
C VAL A 126 37.84 -0.61 15.20
N MET A 127 37.99 0.44 14.39
CA MET A 127 36.90 1.04 13.62
C MET A 127 36.27 0.03 12.64
N ILE A 128 37.08 -0.73 11.89
CA ILE A 128 36.59 -1.74 10.95
C ILE A 128 35.82 -2.83 11.69
N ILE A 129 36.33 -3.34 12.81
CA ILE A 129 35.64 -4.37 13.60
C ILE A 129 34.26 -3.88 14.08
N ILE A 130 34.20 -2.66 14.63
CA ILE A 130 32.94 -2.06 15.12
C ILE A 130 31.96 -1.85 13.97
N LEU A 131 32.43 -1.34 12.81
CA LEU A 131 31.59 -1.14 11.65
C LEU A 131 31.05 -2.45 11.08
N LEU A 132 31.88 -3.49 11.01
CA LEU A 132 31.54 -4.79 10.43
C LEU A 132 30.50 -5.50 11.31
N ILE A 133 30.69 -5.49 12.64
CA ILE A 133 29.71 -6.02 13.60
C ILE A 133 28.43 -5.18 13.60
N GLY A 134 28.55 -3.85 13.67
CA GLY A 134 27.42 -2.93 13.71
C GLY A 134 26.54 -3.01 12.46
N HIS A 135 27.14 -3.00 11.27
CA HIS A 135 26.39 -3.18 10.02
C HIS A 135 25.86 -4.61 9.87
N GLY A 136 26.59 -5.62 10.35
CA GLY A 136 26.11 -7.00 10.36
C GLY A 136 24.82 -7.17 11.17
N ILE A 137 24.77 -6.61 12.39
CA ILE A 137 23.57 -6.61 13.22
C ILE A 137 22.46 -5.76 12.59
N THR A 138 22.80 -4.60 12.04
CA THR A 138 21.83 -3.71 11.36
C THR A 138 21.14 -4.42 10.20
N LEU A 139 21.92 -5.12 9.36
CA LEU A 139 21.42 -5.90 8.23
C LEU A 139 20.56 -7.08 8.71
N PHE A 140 21.03 -7.81 9.71
CA PHE A 140 20.30 -8.95 10.28
C PHE A 140 18.92 -8.55 10.82
N MET A 141 18.87 -7.48 11.61
CA MET A 141 17.62 -6.97 12.18
C MET A 141 16.68 -6.41 11.10
N ALA A 142 17.23 -5.76 10.07
CA ALA A 142 16.45 -5.30 8.92
C ALA A 142 15.82 -6.47 8.15
N CYS A 143 16.57 -7.56 7.93
CA CYS A 143 16.05 -8.77 7.29
C CYS A 143 14.94 -9.42 8.12
N LEU A 144 15.11 -9.57 9.43
CA LEU A 144 14.07 -10.13 10.30
C LEU A 144 12.81 -9.27 10.31
N GLY A 145 12.96 -7.94 10.43
CA GLY A 145 11.85 -7.00 10.36
C GLY A 145 11.11 -7.07 9.02
N ALA A 146 11.86 -7.14 7.92
CA ALA A 146 11.32 -7.23 6.57
C ALA A 146 10.66 -8.58 6.27
N PHE A 147 11.01 -9.66 6.98
CA PHE A 147 10.32 -10.95 6.84
C PHE A 147 9.04 -11.04 7.67
N VAL A 148 9.07 -10.58 8.93
CA VAL A 148 7.95 -10.76 9.86
C VAL A 148 6.79 -9.80 9.57
N HIS A 149 7.08 -8.58 9.14
CA HIS A 149 6.03 -7.58 8.87
C HIS A 149 5.11 -7.91 7.69
N PRO A 150 5.62 -8.39 6.54
CA PRO A 150 4.80 -8.85 5.43
C PRO A 150 3.97 -10.08 5.76
N ILE A 151 4.49 -11.02 6.57
CA ILE A 151 3.73 -12.22 7.01
C ILE A 151 2.48 -11.80 7.78
N ARG A 152 2.60 -10.83 8.69
CA ARG A 152 1.43 -10.29 9.41
C ARG A 152 0.42 -9.67 8.44
N LEU A 153 0.91 -8.93 7.45
CA LEU A 153 0.12 -8.26 6.42
C LEU A 153 -0.60 -9.25 5.48
N THR A 154 0.08 -10.30 5.02
CA THR A 154 -0.53 -11.33 4.17
C THR A 154 -1.65 -12.03 4.93
N PHE A 155 -1.40 -12.51 6.14
CA PHE A 155 -2.40 -13.22 6.95
C PHE A 155 -3.60 -12.36 7.38
N VAL A 156 -3.38 -11.09 7.74
CA VAL A 156 -4.45 -10.25 8.32
C VAL A 156 -5.15 -9.39 7.27
N GLU A 157 -4.41 -8.82 6.32
CA GLU A 157 -4.96 -7.86 5.36
C GLU A 157 -5.25 -8.54 4.02
N PHE A 158 -4.34 -9.38 3.50
CA PHE A 158 -4.55 -10.05 2.20
C PHE A 158 -5.61 -11.16 2.26
N TYR A 159 -5.57 -12.07 3.24
CA TYR A 159 -6.61 -13.12 3.35
C TYR A 159 -7.99 -12.56 3.69
N LYS A 160 -8.06 -11.47 4.47
CA LYS A 160 -9.31 -10.78 4.79
C LYS A 160 -9.87 -10.02 3.59
N ASN A 161 -9.04 -9.28 2.85
CA ASN A 161 -9.45 -8.54 1.64
C ASN A 161 -9.70 -9.46 0.43
N ALA A 162 -9.01 -10.59 0.31
CA ALA A 162 -9.22 -11.56 -0.77
C ALA A 162 -10.54 -12.34 -0.64
N GLY A 163 -11.34 -12.08 0.40
CA GLY A 163 -12.61 -12.77 0.63
C GLY A 163 -12.42 -14.27 0.88
N PHE A 164 -11.27 -14.66 1.44
CA PHE A 164 -10.97 -16.06 1.71
C PHE A 164 -11.81 -16.55 2.89
N THR A 165 -13.07 -16.91 2.61
CA THR A 165 -13.88 -17.69 3.55
C THR A 165 -13.26 -19.07 3.63
N GLY A 166 -12.47 -19.33 4.67
CA GLY A 166 -11.86 -20.63 4.93
C GLY A 166 -12.92 -21.74 4.92
N GLY A 167 -13.07 -22.38 3.78
CA GLY A 167 -14.18 -23.29 3.49
C GLY A 167 -14.11 -23.90 2.09
N GLY A 168 -12.92 -23.93 1.48
CA GLY A 168 -12.71 -24.74 0.29
C GLY A 168 -12.91 -26.21 0.64
N LYS A 169 -13.74 -26.94 -0.12
CA LYS A 169 -13.88 -28.40 0.06
C LYS A 169 -12.50 -29.04 -0.09
N PRO A 170 -11.99 -29.75 0.94
CA PRO A 170 -10.75 -30.51 0.80
C PRO A 170 -10.91 -31.49 -0.36
N TYR A 171 -9.95 -31.49 -1.28
CA TYR A 171 -9.90 -32.49 -2.33
C TYR A 171 -9.49 -33.82 -1.70
N THR A 172 -10.44 -34.73 -1.51
CA THR A 172 -10.19 -36.11 -1.11
C THR A 172 -10.10 -36.96 -2.37
N PRO A 173 -8.89 -37.35 -2.83
CA PRO A 173 -8.76 -38.28 -3.95
C PRO A 173 -9.36 -39.64 -3.57
N PHE A 174 -9.87 -40.37 -4.57
CA PHE A 174 -10.44 -41.71 -4.38
C PHE A 174 -9.40 -42.64 -3.71
N GLN A 175 -9.64 -43.01 -2.46
CA GLN A 175 -8.89 -44.07 -1.79
C GLN A 175 -9.53 -45.42 -2.13
N GLU A 176 -8.74 -46.32 -2.72
CA GLU A 176 -9.10 -47.71 -2.87
C GLU A 176 -9.07 -48.38 -1.48
N HIS A 177 -10.24 -48.69 -0.93
CA HIS A 177 -10.34 -49.48 0.29
C HIS A 177 -9.94 -50.92 -0.01
N ILE A 178 -8.66 -51.24 0.11
CA ILE A 178 -8.20 -52.63 0.19
C ILE A 178 -8.66 -53.16 1.56
N ALA A 179 -9.78 -53.88 1.58
CA ALA A 179 -10.22 -54.64 2.73
C ALA A 179 -9.15 -55.69 3.05
N LYS A 180 -8.48 -55.53 4.20
CA LYS A 180 -7.48 -56.47 4.70
C LYS A 180 -8.21 -57.77 5.08
N SER A 181 -7.95 -58.86 4.35
CA SER A 181 -8.45 -60.21 4.67
C SER A 181 -7.69 -60.85 5.82
#